data_AF-A0A2D6NBX6-F1
#
_entry.id   AF-A0A2D6NBX6-F1
#
_cell.length_a   1.000
_cell.length_b   1.000
_cell.length_c   1.000
_cell.angle_alpha   90.00
_cell.angle_beta   90.00
_cell.angle_gamma   90.00
#
_symmetry.space_group_name_H-M   'P 1'
#
loop_
_entity.id
_entity.type
_entity.pdbx_description
1 polymer ?
#
loop_
_entity_poly.entity_id
_entity_poly.type
_entity_poly.pdbx_seq_one_letter_code
_entity_poly.pdbx_strand_id
1 'polypeptide(L)'
;MIKKRDIRKIFIIQFVKSLASNYKPLPEVKFPEEIVISNYKEHKKTNQKVKEFEKVVPLPNLPDLPELPPLPLIPNMPQMQTLSIQEPIQRITLLLRDPSTVGLECPGPGKHILINRSGQIQVSPIVLSEIQIDETIQHISQRTKVPIIPGIFKAVLGNLLVTAVISDLVGTRFIIQKRAPF
;
A
#
# COMPACT_ATOMS: atom_id res chain seq x y z
N MET A 1 36.46 35.01 -6.46
CA MET A 1 35.00 34.76 -6.42
C MET A 1 34.72 33.32 -6.82
N ILE A 2 34.40 32.45 -5.86
CA ILE A 2 34.04 31.05 -6.11
C ILE A 2 32.62 31.02 -6.69
N LYS A 3 32.41 30.38 -7.84
CA LYS A 3 31.08 30.32 -8.48
C LYS A 3 30.16 29.40 -7.65
N LYS A 4 28.88 29.73 -7.49
CA LYS A 4 27.88 28.92 -6.75
C LYS A 4 27.83 27.43 -7.14
N ARG A 5 28.25 27.08 -8.36
CA ARG A 5 28.36 25.68 -8.83
C ARG A 5 29.48 24.88 -8.14
N ASP A 6 30.51 25.54 -7.63
CA ASP A 6 31.65 24.89 -6.98
C ASP A 6 31.33 24.46 -5.54
N ILE A 7 30.47 25.21 -4.83
CA ILE A 7 30.13 24.92 -3.44
C ILE A 7 29.40 23.58 -3.30
N ARG A 8 28.48 23.26 -4.21
CA ARG A 8 27.76 21.97 -4.19
C ARG A 8 28.70 20.80 -4.46
N LYS A 9 29.64 20.93 -5.42
CA LYS A 9 30.64 19.90 -5.70
C LYS A 9 31.55 19.67 -4.48
N ILE A 10 32.03 20.74 -3.86
CA ILE A 10 32.88 20.68 -2.68
C ILE A 10 32.13 20.01 -1.51
N PHE A 11 30.86 20.36 -1.31
CA PHE A 11 30.03 19.75 -0.27
C PHE A 11 29.85 18.23 -0.51
N ILE A 12 29.49 17.82 -1.72
CA ILE A 12 29.30 16.39 -2.04
C ILE A 12 30.59 15.62 -1.83
N ILE A 13 31.74 16.15 -2.27
CA ILE A 13 33.04 15.50 -2.10
C ILE A 13 33.38 15.34 -0.61
N GLN A 14 33.19 16.39 0.20
CA GLN A 14 33.49 16.33 1.62
C GLN A 14 32.52 15.41 2.39
N PHE A 15 31.25 15.41 2.00
CA PHE A 15 30.25 14.52 2.57
C PHE A 15 30.56 13.05 2.29
N VAL A 16 30.88 12.70 1.04
CA VAL A 16 31.25 11.32 0.67
C VAL A 16 32.52 10.87 1.40
N LYS A 17 33.54 11.73 1.50
CA LYS A 17 34.75 11.44 2.29
C LYS A 17 34.43 11.18 3.76
N SER A 18 33.54 11.97 4.36
CA SER A 18 33.09 11.79 5.74
C SER A 18 32.36 10.46 5.95
N LEU A 19 31.50 10.06 5.01
CA LEU A 19 30.82 8.77 5.05
C LEU A 19 31.81 7.59 4.95
N ALA A 20 32.76 7.66 4.01
CA ALA A 20 33.75 6.61 3.81
C ALA A 20 34.69 6.45 5.02
N SER A 21 35.08 7.55 5.67
CA SER A 21 35.93 7.54 6.86
C SER A 21 35.26 6.93 8.09
N ASN A 22 33.93 7.02 8.20
CA ASN A 22 33.18 6.51 9.34
C ASN A 22 32.59 5.10 9.08
N TYR A 23 32.80 4.56 7.87
CA TYR A 23 32.33 3.23 7.54
C TYR A 23 33.22 2.19 8.23
N LYS A 24 32.71 1.59 9.30
CA LYS A 24 33.28 0.39 9.88
C LYS A 24 32.90 -0.77 8.95
N PRO A 25 33.85 -1.49 8.33
CA PRO A 25 33.51 -2.61 7.47
C PRO A 25 32.67 -3.60 8.29
N LEU A 26 31.50 -3.93 7.75
CA LEU A 26 30.66 -4.98 8.33
C LEU A 26 31.51 -6.27 8.39
N PRO A 27 31.40 -7.05 9.48
CA PRO A 27 32.07 -8.33 9.55
C PRO A 27 31.68 -9.14 8.32
N GLU A 28 32.69 -9.75 7.69
CA GLU A 28 32.53 -10.56 6.50
C GLU A 28 31.53 -11.69 6.79
N VAL A 29 30.30 -11.55 6.30
CA VAL A 29 29.28 -12.58 6.40
C VAL A 29 29.70 -13.67 5.43
N LYS A 30 30.33 -14.72 5.95
CA LYS A 30 30.57 -15.96 5.20
C LYS A 30 29.20 -16.59 4.91
N PHE A 31 28.65 -16.29 3.75
CA PHE A 31 27.47 -16.99 3.27
C PHE A 31 27.89 -18.44 2.96
N PRO A 32 27.11 -19.44 3.40
CA PRO A 32 27.32 -20.80 2.94
C PRO A 32 27.16 -20.82 1.42
N GLU A 33 28.25 -21.16 0.73
CA GLU A 33 28.25 -21.50 -0.69
C GLU A 33 27.50 -22.82 -0.85
N GLU A 34 26.16 -22.79 -0.92
CA GLU A 34 25.32 -23.78 -1.62
C GLU A 34 23.83 -23.51 -1.32
N ILE A 35 23.21 -22.62 -2.11
CA ILE A 35 21.86 -22.88 -2.60
C ILE A 35 21.84 -22.52 -4.08
N VAL A 36 21.93 -23.56 -4.90
CA VAL A 36 21.73 -23.54 -6.35
C VAL A 36 20.31 -23.06 -6.62
N ILE A 37 20.16 -21.81 -7.05
CA ILE A 37 18.92 -21.32 -7.64
C ILE A 37 18.98 -21.63 -9.13
N SER A 38 18.62 -22.87 -9.49
CA SER A 38 18.21 -23.19 -10.85
C SER A 38 16.81 -22.61 -11.11
N ASN A 39 16.68 -21.90 -12.22
CA ASN A 39 15.43 -21.54 -12.91
C ASN A 39 14.80 -20.17 -12.59
N TYR A 40 15.52 -19.10 -12.92
CA TYR A 40 14.86 -17.89 -13.44
C TYR A 40 14.95 -17.90 -14.96
N LYS A 41 13.88 -18.39 -15.61
CA LYS A 41 13.72 -18.26 -17.07
C LYS A 41 13.44 -16.80 -17.40
N GLU A 42 14.36 -16.23 -18.18
CA GLU A 42 14.28 -14.95 -18.85
C GLU A 42 13.05 -14.91 -19.78
N HIS A 43 11.96 -14.24 -19.38
CA HIS A 43 10.87 -13.92 -20.32
C HIS A 43 11.28 -12.69 -21.15
N LYS A 44 12.06 -12.94 -22.20
CA LYS A 44 12.31 -11.99 -23.27
C LYS A 44 11.11 -11.89 -24.22
N LYS A 45 10.59 -10.66 -24.32
CA LYS A 45 9.89 -10.02 -25.46
C LYS A 45 8.68 -10.72 -26.07
N THR A 46 7.56 -9.99 -26.10
CA THR A 46 6.87 -9.74 -27.38
C THR A 46 6.22 -8.36 -27.33
N ASN A 47 6.76 -7.42 -28.10
CA ASN A 47 6.06 -6.20 -28.49
C ASN A 47 4.95 -6.61 -29.46
N GLN A 48 3.73 -6.79 -28.95
CA GLN A 48 2.56 -6.91 -29.81
C GLN A 48 2.17 -5.51 -30.29
N LYS A 49 2.45 -5.30 -31.58
CA LYS A 49 1.94 -4.21 -32.42
C LYS A 49 0.41 -4.26 -32.39
N VAL A 50 -0.22 -3.36 -31.62
CA VAL A 50 -1.67 -3.18 -31.63
C VAL A 50 -2.06 -2.69 -33.03
N LYS A 51 -2.75 -3.55 -33.79
CA LYS A 51 -3.42 -3.16 -35.02
C LYS A 51 -4.64 -2.33 -34.63
N GLU A 52 -4.56 -1.07 -34.98
CA GLU A 52 -5.65 -0.11 -35.00
C GLU A 52 -6.79 -0.63 -35.89
N PHE A 53 -7.92 -0.97 -35.28
CA PHE A 53 -9.16 -1.30 -35.97
C PHE A 53 -10.12 -0.12 -35.80
N GLU A 54 -9.89 0.96 -36.54
CA GLU A 54 -10.93 1.94 -36.84
C GLU A 54 -11.73 1.42 -38.02
N LYS A 55 -12.79 0.66 -37.74
CA LYS A 55 -13.89 0.49 -38.70
C LYS A 55 -15.11 1.16 -38.08
N VAL A 56 -15.26 2.45 -38.37
CA VAL A 56 -16.41 3.26 -37.99
C VAL A 56 -17.63 2.67 -38.69
N VAL A 57 -18.45 1.93 -37.96
CA VAL A 57 -19.75 1.47 -38.44
C VAL A 57 -20.68 2.69 -38.41
N PRO A 58 -21.38 3.03 -39.50
CA PRO A 58 -22.38 4.08 -39.48
C PRO A 58 -23.47 3.73 -38.48
N LEU A 59 -23.71 4.62 -37.52
CA LEU A 59 -24.76 4.44 -36.52
C LEU A 59 -26.12 4.38 -37.25
N PRO A 60 -26.94 3.35 -37.04
CA PRO A 60 -28.31 3.32 -37.58
C PRO A 60 -29.08 4.54 -37.05
N ASN A 61 -29.82 5.23 -37.92
CA ASN A 61 -30.72 6.29 -37.49
C ASN A 61 -31.72 5.72 -36.48
N LEU A 62 -31.58 6.13 -35.21
CA LEU A 62 -32.53 5.76 -34.17
C LEU A 62 -33.90 6.35 -34.52
N PRO A 63 -35.00 5.57 -34.46
CA PRO A 63 -36.33 6.13 -34.54
C PRO A 63 -36.54 7.11 -33.38
N ASP A 64 -37.24 8.23 -33.66
CA ASP A 64 -37.57 9.23 -32.66
C ASP A 64 -38.26 8.57 -31.46
N LEU A 65 -37.59 8.65 -30.31
CA LEU A 65 -38.09 8.08 -29.07
C LEU A 65 -39.39 8.81 -28.69
N PRO A 66 -40.49 8.11 -28.38
CA PRO A 66 -41.71 8.76 -27.90
C PRO A 66 -41.38 9.59 -26.66
N GLU A 67 -41.89 10.83 -26.61
CA GLU A 67 -41.73 11.73 -25.47
C GLU A 67 -42.19 11.02 -24.20
N LEU A 68 -41.23 10.70 -23.32
CA LEU A 68 -41.53 10.07 -22.05
C LEU A 68 -42.37 11.03 -21.20
N PRO A 69 -43.41 10.53 -20.51
CA PRO A 69 -44.21 11.35 -19.61
C PRO A 69 -43.33 11.96 -18.52
N PRO A 70 -43.67 13.16 -18.00
CA PRO A 70 -42.90 13.83 -16.97
C PRO A 70 -42.76 12.93 -15.74
N LEU A 71 -41.51 12.65 -15.36
CA LEU A 71 -41.19 11.84 -14.19
C LEU A 71 -41.80 12.46 -12.93
N PRO A 72 -42.43 11.67 -12.05
CA PRO A 72 -42.94 12.18 -10.78
C PRO A 72 -41.77 12.72 -9.95
N LEU A 73 -41.95 13.95 -9.42
CA LEU A 73 -41.05 14.56 -8.45
C LEU A 73 -40.90 13.63 -7.24
N ILE A 74 -39.75 12.97 -7.14
CA ILE A 74 -39.46 12.04 -6.04
C ILE A 74 -39.42 12.88 -4.75
N PRO A 75 -40.32 12.63 -3.77
CA PRO A 75 -40.30 13.33 -2.50
C PRO A 75 -39.02 12.97 -1.73
N ASN A 76 -38.32 13.99 -1.23
CA ASN A 76 -37.17 13.92 -0.31
C ASN A 76 -36.39 12.60 -0.36
N MET A 77 -35.37 12.52 -1.21
CA MET A 77 -34.30 11.55 -0.99
C MET A 77 -33.78 11.73 0.44
N PRO A 78 -33.72 10.67 1.26
CA PRO A 78 -33.07 10.75 2.55
C PRO A 78 -31.65 11.25 2.31
N GLN A 79 -31.32 12.37 2.95
CA GLN A 79 -29.98 12.95 2.93
C GLN A 79 -29.00 11.81 3.16
N MET A 80 -28.08 11.59 2.20
CA MET A 80 -26.98 10.65 2.36
C MET A 80 -26.32 11.00 3.69
N GLN A 81 -26.54 10.13 4.68
CA GLN A 81 -25.94 10.26 5.99
C GLN A 81 -24.44 10.35 5.73
N THR A 82 -23.86 11.49 6.08
CA THR A 82 -22.43 11.71 6.06
C THR A 82 -21.81 10.51 6.76
N LEU A 83 -21.13 9.66 5.97
CA LEU A 83 -20.45 8.47 6.44
C LEU A 83 -19.69 8.86 7.70
N SER A 84 -20.19 8.36 8.84
CA SER A 84 -19.62 8.64 10.15
C SER A 84 -18.10 8.56 10.03
N ILE A 85 -17.40 9.56 10.56
CA ILE A 85 -15.95 9.57 10.71
C ILE A 85 -15.60 8.40 11.64
N GLN A 86 -15.61 7.19 11.09
CA GLN A 86 -15.21 6.00 11.78
C GLN A 86 -13.70 6.07 11.88
N GLU A 87 -13.24 6.00 13.12
CA GLU A 87 -11.85 5.77 13.47
C GLU A 87 -11.22 4.76 12.50
N PRO A 88 -10.04 5.05 11.93
CA PRO A 88 -9.41 4.21 10.91
C PRO A 88 -9.22 2.77 11.39
N ILE A 89 -8.97 2.59 12.69
CA ILE A 89 -8.87 1.27 13.33
C ILE A 89 -10.17 0.47 13.26
N GLN A 90 -11.34 1.11 13.30
CA GLN A 90 -12.63 0.41 13.22
C GLN A 90 -12.80 -0.22 11.85
N ARG A 91 -12.44 0.49 10.78
CA ARG A 91 -12.54 -0.03 9.41
C ARG A 91 -11.67 -1.28 9.22
N ILE A 92 -10.45 -1.26 9.73
CA ILE A 92 -9.54 -2.40 9.70
C ILE A 92 -10.08 -3.55 10.58
N THR A 93 -10.61 -3.22 11.76
CA THR A 93 -11.18 -4.21 12.69
C THR A 93 -12.38 -4.92 12.08
N LEU A 94 -13.23 -4.22 11.31
CA LEU A 94 -14.34 -4.82 10.59
C LEU A 94 -13.87 -5.87 9.57
N LEU A 95 -12.80 -5.57 8.81
CA LEU A 95 -12.21 -6.53 7.87
C LEU A 95 -11.61 -7.76 8.59
N LEU A 96 -10.94 -7.53 9.72
CA LEU A 96 -10.34 -8.60 10.52
C LEU A 96 -11.37 -9.44 11.29
N ARG A 97 -12.59 -8.94 11.51
CA ARG A 97 -13.67 -9.68 12.17
C ARG A 97 -14.20 -10.83 11.31
N ASP A 98 -14.09 -10.71 9.99
CA ASP A 98 -14.48 -11.76 9.04
C ASP A 98 -13.58 -13.00 9.23
N PRO A 99 -14.14 -14.18 9.57
CA PRO A 99 -13.37 -15.40 9.80
C PRO A 99 -12.60 -15.88 8.56
N SER A 100 -13.07 -15.57 7.35
CA SER A 100 -12.39 -15.94 6.10
C SER A 100 -11.10 -15.15 5.85
N THR A 101 -10.95 -13.99 6.52
CA THR A 101 -9.77 -13.15 6.39
C THR A 101 -8.63 -13.73 7.19
N VAL A 102 -7.57 -14.17 6.50
CA VAL A 102 -6.31 -14.69 7.06
C VAL A 102 -5.37 -13.54 7.42
N GLY A 103 -5.34 -12.51 6.57
CA GLY A 103 -4.50 -11.35 6.79
C GLY A 103 -4.89 -10.17 5.93
N LEU A 104 -4.26 -9.04 6.21
CA LEU A 104 -4.48 -7.76 5.58
C LEU A 104 -3.12 -7.08 5.37
N GLU A 105 -2.97 -6.41 4.23
CA GLU A 105 -1.77 -5.68 3.86
C GLU A 105 -2.15 -4.26 3.42
N CYS A 106 -1.48 -3.27 4.01
CA CYS A 106 -1.52 -1.88 3.60
C CYS A 106 -0.18 -1.53 2.94
N PRO A 107 -0.14 -1.40 1.60
CA PRO A 107 1.10 -1.14 0.88
C PRO A 107 1.62 0.30 1.02
N GLY A 108 0.82 1.21 1.61
CA GLY A 108 1.21 2.59 1.89
C GLY A 108 0.05 3.59 1.79
N PRO A 109 0.32 4.88 2.03
CA PRO A 109 -0.69 5.94 2.01
C PRO A 109 -1.30 6.12 0.61
N GLY A 110 -2.62 6.36 0.57
CA GLY A 110 -3.37 6.56 -0.68
C GLY A 110 -3.53 5.30 -1.52
N LYS A 111 -3.19 4.12 -0.98
CA LYS A 111 -3.35 2.83 -1.67
C LYS A 111 -4.49 2.02 -1.05
N HIS A 112 -5.09 1.19 -1.89
CA HIS A 112 -6.11 0.25 -1.46
C HIS A 112 -5.52 -0.83 -0.55
N ILE A 113 -6.23 -1.14 0.52
CA ILE A 113 -5.86 -2.26 1.39
C ILE A 113 -6.11 -3.58 0.65
N LEU A 114 -5.14 -4.49 0.74
CA LEU A 114 -5.21 -5.85 0.22
C LEU A 114 -5.62 -6.80 1.35
N ILE A 115 -6.55 -7.70 1.06
CA ILE A 115 -7.08 -8.67 2.02
C ILE A 115 -6.74 -10.06 1.50
N ASN A 116 -6.09 -10.88 2.33
CA ASN A 116 -5.88 -12.29 2.05
C ASN A 116 -7.03 -13.11 2.65
N ARG A 117 -7.89 -13.65 1.80
CA ARG A 117 -8.99 -14.55 2.16
C ARG A 117 -8.69 -15.94 1.64
N SER A 118 -8.42 -16.87 2.56
CA SER A 118 -8.14 -18.28 2.22
C SER A 118 -7.09 -18.46 1.09
N GLY A 119 -6.04 -17.63 1.09
CA GLY A 119 -4.97 -17.68 0.08
C GLY A 119 -5.22 -16.83 -1.17
N GLN A 120 -6.40 -16.24 -1.32
CA GLN A 120 -6.71 -15.32 -2.43
C GLN A 120 -6.59 -13.87 -1.98
N ILE A 121 -5.89 -13.06 -2.77
CA ILE A 121 -5.74 -11.62 -2.52
C ILE A 121 -6.92 -10.88 -3.16
N GLN A 122 -7.66 -10.12 -2.36
CA GLN A 122 -8.75 -9.26 -2.78
C GLN A 122 -8.42 -7.80 -2.48
N VAL A 123 -8.70 -6.90 -3.42
CA VAL A 123 -8.51 -5.46 -3.24
C VAL A 123 -9.75 -4.88 -2.59
N SER A 124 -9.60 -4.22 -1.45
CA SER A 124 -10.71 -3.54 -0.78
C SER A 124 -10.88 -2.11 -1.31
N PRO A 125 -12.09 -1.52 -1.24
CA PRO A 125 -12.31 -0.12 -1.58
C PRO A 125 -11.73 0.84 -0.52
N ILE A 126 -11.21 0.33 0.59
CA ILE A 126 -10.71 1.14 1.69
C ILE A 126 -9.32 1.68 1.33
N VAL A 127 -9.18 2.99 1.42
CA VAL A 127 -7.93 3.73 1.25
C VAL A 127 -7.63 4.46 2.55
N LEU A 128 -6.37 4.40 2.99
CA LEU A 128 -5.91 5.09 4.19
C LEU A 128 -4.98 6.25 3.82
N SER A 129 -5.14 7.39 4.49
CA SER A 129 -4.15 8.47 4.46
C SER A 129 -2.94 8.13 5.35
N GLU A 130 -1.85 8.88 5.18
CA GLU A 130 -0.65 8.76 6.03
C GLU A 130 -0.98 8.91 7.52
N ILE A 131 -1.73 9.96 7.87
CA ILE A 131 -2.20 10.24 9.24
C ILE A 131 -2.97 9.05 9.81
N GLN A 132 -3.89 8.46 9.02
CA GLN A 132 -4.69 7.31 9.46
C GLN A 132 -3.85 6.05 9.68
N ILE A 133 -2.80 5.85 8.88
CA ILE A 133 -1.86 4.75 9.04
C ILE A 133 -1.08 4.95 10.35
N ASP A 134 -0.57 6.16 10.60
CA ASP A 134 0.21 6.45 11.79
C ASP A 134 -0.64 6.34 13.07
N GLU A 135 -1.88 6.85 13.06
CA GLU A 135 -2.86 6.66 14.13
C GLU A 135 -3.13 5.18 14.41
N THR A 136 -3.22 4.36 13.35
CA THR A 136 -3.42 2.91 13.47
C THR A 136 -2.22 2.26 14.17
N ILE A 137 -1.00 2.57 13.74
CA ILE A 137 0.23 2.04 14.36
C ILE A 137 0.38 2.54 15.80
N GLN A 138 0.06 3.79 16.07
CA GLN A 138 0.09 4.38 17.40
C GLN A 138 -0.92 3.72 18.34
N HIS A 139 -2.15 3.46 17.89
CA HIS A 139 -3.14 2.74 18.68
C HIS A 139 -2.68 1.30 18.99
N ILE A 140 -2.06 0.61 18.04
CA ILE A 140 -1.49 -0.73 18.26
C ILE A 140 -0.32 -0.67 19.25
N SER A 141 0.58 0.32 19.10
CA SER A 141 1.70 0.55 20.02
C SER A 141 1.22 0.78 21.46
N GLN A 142 0.22 1.64 21.67
CA GLN A 142 -0.35 1.90 22.99
C GLN A 142 -0.96 0.64 23.63
N ARG A 143 -1.71 -0.15 22.84
CA ARG A 143 -2.35 -1.38 23.32
C ARG A 143 -1.35 -2.48 23.66
N THR A 144 -0.28 -2.59 22.89
CA THR A 144 0.74 -3.64 23.02
C THR A 144 1.92 -3.23 23.90
N LYS A 145 2.03 -1.93 24.23
CA LYS A 145 3.16 -1.32 24.94
C LYS A 145 4.50 -1.48 24.21
N VAL A 146 4.48 -1.73 22.91
CA VAL A 146 5.69 -1.79 22.06
C VAL A 146 5.97 -0.38 21.54
N PRO A 147 7.16 0.21 21.78
CA PRO A 147 7.48 1.54 21.30
C PRO A 147 7.60 1.59 19.76
N ILE A 148 7.22 2.72 19.18
CA ILE A 148 7.34 2.98 17.74
C ILE A 148 8.76 3.49 17.46
N ILE A 149 9.52 2.77 16.64
CA ILE A 149 10.89 3.13 16.25
C ILE A 149 10.96 3.10 14.72
N PRO A 150 11.64 4.06 14.05
CA PRO A 150 11.86 4.00 12.62
C PRO A 150 12.47 2.67 12.18
N GLY A 151 12.04 2.14 11.04
CA GLY A 151 12.41 0.80 10.57
C GLY A 151 11.29 -0.21 10.78
N ILE A 152 11.59 -1.37 11.37
CA ILE A 152 10.63 -2.49 11.49
C ILE A 152 9.96 -2.47 12.86
N PHE A 153 8.64 -2.31 12.87
CA PHE A 153 7.79 -2.44 14.04
C PHE A 153 7.09 -3.81 14.02
N LYS A 154 7.23 -4.59 15.09
CA LYS A 154 6.56 -5.89 15.24
C LYS A 154 5.86 -5.96 16.58
N ALA A 155 4.57 -6.28 16.57
CA ALA A 155 3.76 -6.39 17.77
C ALA A 155 2.72 -7.50 17.64
N VAL A 156 2.24 -7.98 18.79
CA VAL A 156 1.19 -9.00 18.87
C VAL A 156 0.02 -8.40 19.64
N LEU A 157 -1.17 -8.40 19.02
CA LEU A 157 -2.40 -7.91 19.62
C LEU A 157 -3.44 -9.04 19.64
N GLY A 158 -3.53 -9.74 20.76
CA GLY A 158 -4.38 -10.94 20.88
C GLY A 158 -3.92 -12.05 19.92
N ASN A 159 -4.77 -12.44 18.98
CA ASN A 159 -4.46 -13.42 17.93
C ASN A 159 -3.92 -12.78 16.64
N LEU A 160 -3.63 -11.47 16.64
CA LEU A 160 -3.11 -10.74 15.49
C LEU A 160 -1.61 -10.51 15.62
N LEU A 161 -0.86 -10.82 14.57
CA LEU A 161 0.53 -10.44 14.39
C LEU A 161 0.59 -9.22 13.47
N VAL A 162 1.12 -8.12 13.98
CA VAL A 162 1.26 -6.85 13.25
C VAL A 162 2.74 -6.67 12.92
N THR A 163 3.05 -6.48 11.64
CA THR A 163 4.38 -6.09 11.17
C THR A 163 4.25 -4.83 10.34
N ALA A 164 4.97 -3.78 10.70
CA ALA A 164 5.00 -2.52 9.96
C ALA A 164 6.44 -2.11 9.62
N VAL A 165 6.58 -1.43 8.50
CA VAL A 165 7.80 -0.75 8.07
C VAL A 165 7.51 0.75 8.10
N ILE A 166 8.20 1.45 8.99
CA ILE A 166 8.03 2.88 9.26
C ILE A 166 9.18 3.61 8.58
N SER A 167 8.86 4.47 7.61
CA SER A 167 9.85 5.19 6.83
C SER A 167 9.33 6.56 6.39
N ASP A 168 10.11 7.58 6.69
CA ASP A 168 9.81 8.97 6.30
C ASP A 168 9.92 9.21 4.78
N LEU A 169 10.59 8.31 4.04
CA LEU A 169 10.85 8.47 2.60
C LEU A 169 9.77 7.84 1.73
N VAL A 170 9.26 6.67 2.12
CA VAL A 170 8.31 5.88 1.32
C VAL A 170 6.94 5.74 1.99
N GLY A 171 6.78 6.33 3.17
CA GLY A 171 5.61 6.20 4.02
C GLY A 171 5.56 4.88 4.79
N THR A 172 4.70 4.84 5.81
CA THR A 172 4.46 3.65 6.62
C THR A 172 3.67 2.59 5.85
N ARG A 173 4.10 1.33 5.96
CA ARG A 173 3.43 0.15 5.39
C ARG A 173 3.21 -0.87 6.49
N PHE A 174 2.14 -1.66 6.43
CA PHE A 174 1.93 -2.68 7.45
C PHE A 174 1.16 -3.89 6.95
N ILE A 175 1.34 -5.00 7.64
CA ILE A 175 0.67 -6.26 7.43
C ILE A 175 0.12 -6.73 8.79
N ILE A 176 -1.11 -7.21 8.80
CA ILE A 176 -1.76 -7.83 9.95
C ILE A 176 -2.12 -9.27 9.57
N GLN A 177 -1.64 -10.25 10.33
CA GLN A 177 -1.91 -11.67 10.10
C GLN A 177 -2.61 -12.27 11.32
N LYS A 178 -3.65 -13.08 11.10
CA LYS A 178 -4.22 -13.90 12.17
C LYS A 178 -3.32 -15.08 12.45
N ARG A 179 -3.10 -15.38 13.72
CA ARG A 179 -2.49 -16.65 14.13
C ARG A 179 -3.49 -17.77 13.84
N ALA A 180 -3.02 -18.82 13.16
CA ALA A 180 -3.81 -20.03 13.00
C ALA A 180 -4.11 -20.61 14.40
N PRO A 181 -5.35 -21.02 14.69
CA PRO A 181 -5.62 -21.83 15.86
C PRO A 181 -4.87 -23.16 15.67
N PHE A 182 -3.97 -23.46 16.60
CA PHE A 182 -3.25 -24.73 16.68
C PHE A 182 -4.20 -25.84 17.14
#